data_AF-A0A0H1R3V7-F1
#
_entry.id   AF-A0A0H1R3V7-F1
#
_cell.length_a   1.000
_cell.length_b   1.000
_cell.length_c   1.000
_cell.angle_alpha   90.00
_cell.angle_beta   90.00
_cell.angle_gamma   90.00
#
_symmetry.space_group_name_H-M   'P 1'
#
loop_
_entity.id
_entity.type
_entity.pdbx_description
1 polymer ?
#
loop_
_entity_poly.entity_id
_entity_poly.type
_entity_poly.pdbx_seq_one_letter_code
_entity_poly.pdbx_strand_id
1 'polypeptide(L)'
;NWRTPTAAEIGLAVLMGAFSTLGHWLIILAYRKAAASTIAPFSYVQLLFAGLLGFGVFGTVPGAMTLVGGLVIAASGLYTAHREQIRAREARLAAAGIRRP
;
A
#
# COMPACT_ATOMS: atom_id res chain seq x y z
N ASN A 1 37.27 1.02 8.15
CA ASN A 1 36.97 1.71 9.42
C ASN A 1 35.58 1.31 9.91
N TRP A 2 35.51 0.25 10.72
CA TRP A 2 34.29 -0.15 11.43
C TRP A 2 34.07 0.79 12.64
N ARG A 3 32.82 1.14 12.93
CA ARG A 3 32.42 1.83 14.17
C ARG A 3 31.37 0.98 14.86
N THR A 4 31.55 0.76 16.16
CA THR A 4 30.57 0.05 16.99
C THR A 4 29.27 0.88 17.09
N PRO A 5 28.11 0.28 16.78
CA PRO A 5 26.84 0.97 16.91
C PRO A 5 26.56 1.38 18.35
N THR A 6 26.00 2.56 18.52
CA THR A 6 25.47 3.05 19.79
C THR A 6 24.22 2.27 20.19
N ALA A 7 23.87 2.29 21.48
CA ALA A 7 22.64 1.65 21.97
C ALA A 7 21.36 2.21 21.29
N ALA A 8 21.37 3.50 20.93
CA ALA A 8 20.27 4.13 20.21
C ALA A 8 20.10 3.57 18.79
N GLU A 9 21.19 3.40 18.05
CA GLU A 9 21.17 2.81 16.70
C GLU A 9 20.69 1.35 16.74
N ILE A 10 21.12 0.59 17.75
CA ILE A 10 20.64 -0.78 17.98
C ILE A 10 19.13 -0.76 18.29
N GLY A 11 18.66 0.15 19.14
CA GLY A 11 17.24 0.30 19.46
C GLY A 11 16.40 0.62 18.21
N LEU A 12 16.87 1.54 17.37
CA LEU A 12 16.21 1.85 16.09
C LEU A 12 16.21 0.66 15.13
N ALA A 13 17.30 -0.10 15.04
CA ALA A 13 17.39 -1.29 14.20
C ALA A 13 16.38 -2.37 14.64
N VAL A 14 16.23 -2.58 15.94
CA VAL A 14 15.23 -3.51 16.49
C VAL A 14 13.82 -3.05 16.16
N LEU A 15 13.52 -1.75 16.33
CA LEU A 15 12.21 -1.20 15.99
C LEU A 15 11.91 -1.35 14.48
N MET A 16 12.86 -1.01 13.62
CA MET A 16 12.71 -1.21 12.16
C MET A 16 12.43 -2.69 11.82
N GLY A 17 13.17 -3.62 12.43
CA GLY A 17 12.95 -5.05 12.26
C GLY A 17 11.56 -5.50 12.73
N ALA A 18 11.12 -5.02 13.88
CA ALA A 18 9.79 -5.33 14.43
C ALA A 18 8.66 -4.83 13.51
N PHE A 19 8.71 -3.57 13.08
CA PHE A 19 7.72 -3.01 12.15
C PHE A 19 7.73 -3.71 10.79
N SER A 20 8.91 -4.01 10.25
CA SER A 20 9.03 -4.73 8.97
C SER A 20 8.43 -6.14 9.07
N THR A 21 8.75 -6.87 10.15
CA THR A 21 8.22 -8.22 10.39
C THR A 21 6.70 -8.19 10.55
N LEU A 22 6.19 -7.25 11.34
CA LEU A 22 4.75 -7.08 11.56
C LEU A 22 4.02 -6.75 10.25
N GLY A 23 4.56 -5.81 9.46
CA GLY A 23 4.00 -5.44 8.17
C GLY A 23 3.92 -6.63 7.20
N HIS A 24 5.00 -7.40 7.06
CA HIS A 24 5.00 -8.60 6.22
C HIS A 24 4.03 -9.66 6.74
N TRP A 25 3.95 -9.87 8.05
CA TRP A 25 3.04 -10.85 8.62
C TRP A 25 1.57 -10.48 8.35
N LEU A 26 1.21 -9.20 8.46
CA LEU A 26 -0.12 -8.70 8.12
C LEU A 26 -0.45 -8.91 6.63
N ILE A 27 0.51 -8.69 5.73
CA ILE A 27 0.33 -8.95 4.29
C ILE A 27 0.08 -10.45 4.04
N ILE A 28 0.85 -11.33 4.67
CA ILE A 28 0.64 -12.78 4.57
C ILE A 28 -0.76 -13.17 5.05
N LEU A 29 -1.21 -12.60 6.17
CA LEU A 29 -2.56 -12.81 6.70
C LEU A 29 -3.65 -12.29 5.74
N ALA A 30 -3.42 -11.16 5.07
CA ALA A 30 -4.35 -10.59 4.10
C ALA A 30 -4.51 -11.52 2.88
N TYR A 31 -3.40 -12.04 2.34
CA TYR A 31 -3.44 -13.02 1.23
C TYR A 31 -4.11 -14.34 1.61
N ARG A 32 -4.10 -14.73 2.90
CA ARG A 32 -4.86 -15.90 3.37
C ARG A 32 -6.37 -15.68 3.43
N LYS A 33 -6.83 -14.43 3.52
CA LYS A 33 -8.25 -14.08 3.73
C LYS A 33 -8.95 -13.51 2.49
N ALA A 34 -8.21 -12.99 1.52
CA ALA A 34 -8.77 -12.40 0.31
C ALA A 34 -7.99 -12.85 -0.94
N ALA A 35 -8.66 -12.80 -2.10
CA ALA A 35 -8.02 -13.12 -3.37
C ALA A 35 -6.88 -12.14 -3.69
N ALA A 36 -5.83 -12.63 -4.35
CA ALA A 36 -4.67 -11.80 -4.70
C ALA A 36 -5.04 -10.57 -5.54
N SER A 37 -6.08 -10.66 -6.37
CA SER A 37 -6.61 -9.54 -7.16
C SER A 37 -7.22 -8.42 -6.31
N THR A 38 -7.70 -8.72 -5.11
CA THR A 38 -8.18 -7.73 -4.12
C THR A 38 -7.02 -7.10 -3.35
N ILE A 39 -5.91 -7.81 -3.17
CA ILE A 39 -4.74 -7.32 -2.43
C ILE A 39 -3.76 -6.54 -3.34
N ALA A 40 -3.67 -6.86 -4.63
CA ALA A 40 -2.80 -6.19 -5.60
C ALA A 40 -2.86 -4.64 -5.56
N PRO A 41 -4.05 -4.00 -5.44
CA PRO A 41 -4.17 -2.55 -5.34
C PRO A 41 -3.43 -1.94 -4.14
N PHE A 42 -3.35 -2.65 -3.01
CA PHE A 42 -2.63 -2.17 -1.82
C PHE A 42 -1.12 -2.06 -2.08
N SER A 43 -0.56 -2.95 -2.89
CA SER A 43 0.86 -2.90 -3.26
C SER A 43 1.20 -1.63 -4.07
N TYR A 44 0.25 -1.16 -4.89
CA TYR A 44 0.40 0.09 -5.63
C TYR A 44 0.41 1.32 -4.72
N VAL A 45 -0.47 1.33 -3.70
CA VAL A 45 -0.48 2.41 -2.69
C VAL A 45 0.83 2.42 -1.89
N GLN A 46 1.38 1.25 -1.53
CA GLN A 46 2.69 1.17 -0.88
C GLN A 46 3.80 1.82 -1.72
N LEU A 47 3.81 1.59 -3.04
CA LEU A 47 4.80 2.17 -3.94
C LEU A 47 4.67 3.70 -4.03
N LEU A 48 3.44 4.23 -4.00
CA LEU A 48 3.18 5.66 -3.91
C LEU A 48 3.76 6.27 -2.62
N PHE A 49 3.47 5.66 -1.46
CA PHE A 49 4.00 6.11 -0.17
C PHE A 49 5.53 6.01 -0.10
N ALA A 50 6.12 4.95 -0.65
CA ALA A 50 7.57 4.81 -0.73
C ALA A 50 8.20 5.96 -1.52
N GLY A 51 7.58 6.38 -2.63
CA GLY A 51 8.01 7.55 -3.41
C GLY A 51 7.87 8.86 -2.65
N LEU A 52 6.71 9.08 -2.00
CA LEU A 52 6.45 10.30 -1.23
C LEU A 52 7.39 10.44 -0.02
N LEU A 53 7.59 9.36 0.74
CA LEU A 53 8.55 9.34 1.86
C LEU A 53 9.99 9.42 1.36
N GLY A 54 10.30 8.78 0.24
CA GLY A 54 11.59 8.90 -0.44
C GLY A 54 11.95 10.35 -0.73
N PHE A 55 11.02 11.09 -1.33
CA PHE A 55 11.17 12.51 -1.60
C PHE A 55 11.19 13.34 -0.30
N GLY A 56 10.24 13.13 0.61
CA GLY A 56 10.08 13.95 1.82
C GLY A 56 11.17 13.77 2.87
N VAL A 57 11.70 12.56 3.04
CA VAL A 57 12.71 12.23 4.05
C VAL A 57 14.13 12.38 3.51
N PHE A 58 14.37 11.96 2.25
CA PHE A 58 15.71 11.89 1.68
C PHE A 58 15.97 12.96 0.60
N GLY A 59 14.97 13.74 0.21
CA GLY A 59 15.11 14.74 -0.86
C GLY A 59 15.29 14.13 -2.25
N THR A 60 15.06 12.83 -2.41
CA THR A 60 15.28 12.11 -3.66
C THR A 60 14.21 12.50 -4.67
N VAL A 61 14.56 13.34 -5.64
CA VAL A 61 13.64 13.78 -6.69
C VAL A 61 13.36 12.62 -7.64
N PRO A 62 12.09 12.19 -7.81
CA PRO A 62 11.75 11.13 -8.75
C PRO A 62 12.09 11.55 -10.19
N GLY A 63 12.77 10.68 -10.93
CA GLY A 63 13.01 10.90 -12.36
C GLY A 63 11.70 10.86 -13.17
N ALA A 64 11.75 11.33 -14.42
CA ALA A 64 10.58 11.39 -15.30
C ALA A 64 9.84 10.04 -15.43
N MET A 65 10.58 8.93 -15.58
CA MET A 65 9.98 7.59 -15.65
C MET A 65 9.30 7.17 -14.34
N THR A 66 9.85 7.57 -13.19
CA THR A 66 9.22 7.32 -11.87
C THR A 66 7.91 8.09 -11.73
N LEU A 67 7.85 9.32 -12.23
CA LEU A 67 6.61 10.11 -12.25
C LEU A 67 5.55 9.50 -13.16
N VAL A 68 5.92 9.05 -14.36
CA VAL A 68 5.00 8.36 -15.28
C VAL A 68 4.46 7.08 -14.65
N GLY A 69 5.33 6.24 -14.10
CA GLY A 69 4.92 5.04 -13.37
C GLY A 69 4.02 5.36 -12.18
N GLY A 70 4.38 6.38 -11.39
CA GLY A 70 3.59 6.87 -10.26
C GLY A 70 2.19 7.34 -10.67
N LEU A 71 2.05 8.01 -11.82
CA LEU A 71 0.76 8.43 -12.35
C LEU A 71 -0.11 7.23 -12.73
N VAL A 72 0.46 6.21 -13.38
CA VAL A 72 -0.26 4.96 -13.75
C VAL A 72 -0.73 4.21 -12.50
N ILE A 73 0.12 4.15 -11.47
CA ILE A 73 -0.20 3.55 -10.17
C ILE A 73 -1.34 4.31 -9.49
N ALA A 74 -1.27 5.64 -9.42
CA ALA A 74 -2.29 6.50 -8.84
C ALA A 74 -3.64 6.35 -9.56
N ALA A 75 -3.62 6.36 -10.91
CA ALA A 75 -4.82 6.16 -11.72
C ALA A 75 -5.44 4.78 -11.48
N SER A 76 -4.62 3.73 -11.40
CA SER A 76 -5.07 2.36 -11.13
C SER A 76 -5.67 2.21 -9.72
N GLY A 77 -5.06 2.86 -8.72
CA GLY A 77 -5.59 2.92 -7.35
C GLY A 77 -6.94 3.62 -7.29
N LEU A 78 -7.07 4.79 -7.93
CA LEU A 78 -8.33 5.54 -7.99
C LEU A 78 -9.43 4.76 -8.71
N TYR A 79 -9.10 4.12 -9.83
CA TYR A 79 -10.03 3.27 -10.57
C TYR A 79 -10.52 2.10 -9.73
N THR A 80 -9.62 1.45 -8.98
CA THR A 80 -9.99 0.31 -8.13
C THR A 80 -10.91 0.72 -7.00
N ALA A 81 -10.59 1.82 -6.30
CA ALA A 81 -11.43 2.36 -5.24
C ALA A 81 -12.84 2.72 -5.76
N HIS A 82 -12.91 3.35 -6.92
CA HIS A 82 -14.19 3.69 -7.56
C HIS A 82 -15.00 2.43 -7.91
N ARG A 83 -14.37 1.42 -8.50
CA ARG A 83 -15.02 0.15 -8.87
C ARG A 83 -15.56 -0.60 -7.66
N GLU A 84 -14.82 -0.57 -6.55
CA GLU A 84 -15.21 -1.24 -5.30
C GLU A 84 -16.41 -0.54 -4.64
N GLN A 85 -16.47 0.79 -4.71
CA GLN A 85 -17.64 1.57 -4.29
C GLN A 85 -18.89 1.24 -5.12
N ILE A 86 -18.75 1.08 -6.44
CA ILE A 86 -19.88 0.69 -7.31
C ILE A 86 -20.40 -0.70 -6.91
N ARG A 87 -19.51 -1.69 -6.78
CA ARG A 87 -19.89 -3.05 -6.37
C ARG A 87 -20.53 -3.10 -4.98
N ALA A 88 -20.00 -2.35 -4.03
CA ALA A 88 -20.59 -2.24 -2.69
C ALA A 88 -22.00 -1.62 -2.73
N ARG A 89 -22.22 -0.65 -3.64
CA ARG A 89 -23.53 -0.02 -3.84
C ARG A 89 -24.53 -0.98 -4.50
N GLU A 90 -24.10 -1.73 -5.51
CA GLU A 90 -24.92 -2.77 -6.16
C GLU A 90 -25.32 -3.87 -5.18
N ALA A 91 -24.37 -4.35 -4.36
CA ALA A 91 -24.63 -5.36 -3.32
C ALA A 91 -25.64 -4.86 -2.27
N ARG A 92 -25.54 -3.59 -1.85
CA ARG A 92 -26.51 -2.97 -0.93
C ARG A 92 -27.91 -2.84 -1.55
N LEU A 93 -28.00 -2.47 -2.83
CA LEU A 93 -29.27 -2.36 -3.53
C LEU A 93 -29.95 -3.73 -3.72
N ALA A 94 -29.16 -4.77 -4.01
CA ALA A 94 -29.65 -6.15 -4.06
C ALA A 94 -30.13 -6.66 -2.69
N ALA A 95 -29.38 -6.36 -1.62
CA ALA A 95 -29.76 -6.71 -0.25
C ALA A 95 -31.01 -5.95 0.25
N ALA A 96 -31.24 -4.73 -0.25
CA ALA A 96 -32.43 -3.94 0.03
C ALA A 96 -33.70 -4.44 -0.69
N GLY A 97 -33.62 -5.54 -1.46
CA GLY A 97 -34.78 -6.15 -2.12
C GLY A 97 -35.36 -5.32 -3.28
N ILE A 98 -34.68 -4.25 -3.70
CA ILE A 98 -35.08 -3.44 -4.86
C ILE A 98 -34.59 -4.18 -6.11
N ARG A 99 -35.24 -5.31 -6.42
CA ARG A 99 -35.16 -5.90 -7.76
C ARG A 99 -35.85 -4.91 -8.68
N ARG A 100 -35.06 -4.19 -9.50
CA ARG A 100 -35.65 -3.37 -10.56
C ARG A 100 -36.54 -4.27 -11.44
N PRO A 101 -37.72 -3.81 -11.87
CA PRO A 101 -38.55 -4.55 -12.82
C PRO A 101 -37.78 -4.83 -14.11
#